data_AF-A0A517ZQG9-F1
#
_entry.id   AF-A0A517ZQG9-F1
#
_cell.length_a   1.000
_cell.length_b   1.000
_cell.length_c   1.000
_cell.angle_alpha   90.00
_cell.angle_beta   90.00
_cell.angle_gamma   90.00
#
_symmetry.space_group_name_H-M   'P 1'
#
loop_
_entity.id
_entity.type
_entity.pdbx_description
1 polymer ?
#
loop_
_entity_poly.entity_id
_entity_poly.type
_entity_poly.pdbx_seq_one_letter_code
_entity_poly.pdbx_strand_id
1 'polypeptide(L)'
;MSDIVTIILLVAGTAFALLASIAIVRMPDLFTRMHGATKSATLGVGCTILATAIRFNDTETTTVAILVIGFLFLTAPVAAHMIGRAAHQQRIPKWKGTVVDESPLAHSGADVDNANEEM
;
A
#
# COMPACT_ATOMS: atom_id res chain seq x y z
N MET A 1 -12.01 -3.62 -30.80
CA MET A 1 -11.10 -4.58 -30.10
C MET A 1 -10.52 -3.97 -28.84
N SER A 2 -10.14 -2.69 -28.84
CA SER A 2 -9.74 -1.93 -27.65
C SER A 2 -10.79 -1.91 -26.53
N ASP A 3 -12.08 -1.90 -26.86
CA ASP A 3 -13.15 -1.82 -25.85
C ASP A 3 -13.16 -2.98 -24.85
N ILE A 4 -12.91 -4.20 -25.32
CA ILE A 4 -12.83 -5.38 -24.45
C ILE A 4 -11.64 -5.25 -23.49
N VAL A 5 -10.49 -4.80 -24.00
CA VAL A 5 -9.29 -4.57 -23.19
C VAL A 5 -9.53 -3.48 -22.15
N THR A 6 -10.17 -2.37 -22.54
CA THR A 6 -10.55 -1.28 -21.62
C THR A 6 -11.49 -1.79 -20.53
N ILE A 7 -12.52 -2.57 -20.87
CA ILE A 7 -13.47 -3.13 -19.89
C ILE A 7 -12.73 -4.04 -18.90
N ILE A 8 -11.88 -4.94 -19.38
CA ILE A 8 -11.11 -5.85 -18.52
C ILE A 8 -10.22 -5.06 -17.56
N LEU A 9 -9.47 -4.06 -18.05
CA LEU A 9 -8.62 -3.23 -17.19
C LEU A 9 -9.43 -2.43 -16.18
N LEU A 10 -10.61 -1.91 -16.56
CA LEU A 10 -11.45 -1.12 -15.65
C LEU A 10 -12.04 -2.00 -14.54
N VAL A 11 -12.52 -3.20 -14.88
CA VAL A 11 -13.01 -4.19 -13.92
C VAL A 11 -11.89 -4.65 -13.00
N ALA A 12 -10.71 -4.95 -13.54
CA ALA A 12 -9.54 -5.30 -12.73
C ALA A 12 -9.11 -4.14 -11.81
N GLY A 13 -9.05 -2.92 -12.33
CA GLY A 13 -8.65 -1.73 -11.58
C GLY A 13 -9.59 -1.42 -10.41
N THR A 14 -10.90 -1.51 -10.65
CA THR A 14 -11.92 -1.34 -9.60
C THR A 14 -11.90 -2.48 -8.59
N ALA A 15 -11.71 -3.73 -9.02
CA ALA A 15 -11.52 -4.87 -8.12
C ALA A 15 -10.30 -4.67 -7.20
N PHE A 16 -9.17 -4.20 -7.74
CA PHE A 16 -8.00 -3.88 -6.93
C PHE A 16 -8.22 -2.70 -5.98
N ALA A 17 -8.99 -1.69 -6.37
CA ALA A 17 -9.39 -0.60 -5.48
C ALA A 17 -10.25 -1.11 -4.30
N LEU A 18 -11.18 -2.03 -4.57
CA LEU A 18 -11.94 -2.71 -3.52
C LEU A 18 -11.03 -3.54 -2.60
N LEU A 19 -10.08 -4.30 -3.17
CA LEU A 19 -9.10 -5.06 -2.38
C LEU A 19 -8.23 -4.14 -1.51
N ALA A 20 -7.86 -2.96 -2.00
CA ALA A 20 -7.13 -1.97 -1.21
C ALA A 20 -7.95 -1.49 0.00
N SER A 21 -9.24 -1.21 -0.19
CA SER A 21 -10.15 -0.85 0.90
C SER A 21 -10.31 -1.99 1.91
N ILE A 22 -10.49 -3.23 1.43
CA ILE A 22 -10.58 -4.42 2.27
C ILE A 22 -9.29 -4.64 3.06
N ALA A 23 -8.12 -4.45 2.45
CA ALA A 23 -6.83 -4.56 3.14
C ALA A 23 -6.74 -3.59 4.34
N ILE A 24 -7.24 -2.35 4.18
CA ILE A 24 -7.26 -1.35 5.25
C ILE A 24 -8.21 -1.76 6.40
N VAL A 25 -9.34 -2.39 6.10
CA VAL A 25 -10.34 -2.74 7.13
C VAL A 25 -10.06 -4.08 7.81
N ARG A 26 -9.52 -5.06 7.07
CA ARG A 26 -9.45 -6.46 7.50
C ARG A 26 -8.11 -6.86 8.11
N MET A 27 -7.01 -6.20 7.75
CA MET A 27 -5.68 -6.61 8.20
C MET A 27 -5.42 -6.20 9.65
N PRO A 28 -4.76 -7.06 10.46
CA PRO A 28 -4.72 -6.94 11.91
C PRO A 28 -3.75 -5.88 12.45
N ASP A 29 -2.78 -5.44 11.66
CA ASP A 29 -1.71 -4.53 12.09
C ASP A 29 -1.42 -3.48 11.01
N LEU A 30 -1.00 -2.28 11.41
CA LEU A 30 -0.63 -1.17 10.53
C LEU A 30 0.37 -1.58 9.44
N PHE A 31 1.41 -2.35 9.76
CA PHE A 31 2.40 -2.79 8.77
C PHE A 31 1.76 -3.69 7.70
N THR A 32 0.92 -4.63 8.13
CA THR A 32 0.18 -5.51 7.21
C THR A 32 -0.83 -4.71 6.37
N ARG A 33 -1.62 -3.83 7.00
CA ARG A 33 -2.59 -2.94 6.33
C ARG A 33 -1.92 -2.09 5.27
N MET A 34 -0.79 -1.46 5.60
CA MET A 34 -0.02 -0.62 4.68
C MET A 34 0.50 -1.44 3.50
N HIS A 35 1.05 -2.62 3.75
CA HIS A 35 1.56 -3.48 2.68
C HIS A 35 0.47 -3.90 1.69
N GLY A 36 -0.67 -4.38 2.21
CA GLY A 36 -1.82 -4.77 1.40
C GLY A 36 -2.41 -3.59 0.63
N ALA A 37 -2.67 -2.48 1.33
CA ALA A 37 -3.27 -1.29 0.74
C ALA A 37 -2.39 -0.69 -0.37
N THR A 38 -1.09 -0.50 -0.13
CA THR A 38 -0.19 0.12 -1.12
C THR A 38 -0.06 -0.70 -2.40
N LYS A 39 0.06 -2.03 -2.30
CA LYS A 39 0.15 -2.92 -3.47
C LYS A 39 -1.14 -2.93 -4.28
N SER A 40 -2.28 -3.11 -3.63
CA SER A 40 -3.57 -3.15 -4.31
C SER A 40 -3.96 -1.79 -4.88
N ALA A 41 -3.67 -0.69 -4.18
CA ALA A 41 -4.00 0.66 -4.64
C ALA A 41 -3.18 1.06 -5.88
N THR A 42 -1.87 0.78 -5.91
CA THR A 42 -1.02 1.11 -7.07
C THR A 42 -1.43 0.33 -8.32
N LEU A 43 -1.75 -0.97 -8.19
CA LEU A 43 -2.30 -1.76 -9.30
C LEU A 43 -3.69 -1.27 -9.73
N GLY A 44 -4.57 -0.95 -8.78
CA GLY A 44 -5.92 -0.46 -9.08
C GLY A 44 -5.92 0.84 -9.88
N VAL A 45 -5.20 1.84 -9.40
CA VAL A 45 -5.06 3.12 -10.09
C VAL A 45 -4.32 2.96 -11.42
N GLY A 46 -3.24 2.16 -11.44
CA GLY A 46 -2.48 1.87 -12.66
C GLY A 46 -3.33 1.27 -13.78
N CYS A 47 -4.13 0.24 -13.47
CA CYS A 47 -5.05 -0.38 -14.43
C CYS A 47 -6.12 0.61 -14.94
N THR A 48 -6.68 1.44 -14.05
CA THR A 48 -7.74 2.38 -14.39
C THR A 48 -7.24 3.51 -15.30
N ILE A 49 -6.05 4.04 -15.02
CA ILE A 49 -5.40 5.06 -15.85
C ILE A 49 -4.98 4.48 -17.20
N LEU A 50 -4.41 3.26 -17.21
CA LEU A 50 -4.03 2.58 -18.44
C LEU A 50 -5.25 2.28 -19.34
N ALA A 51 -6.39 1.90 -18.76
CA ALA A 51 -7.66 1.77 -19.50
C ALA A 51 -8.05 3.07 -20.19
N THR A 52 -7.89 4.19 -19.50
CA THR A 52 -8.19 5.54 -20.03
C THR A 52 -7.26 5.87 -21.20
N ALA A 53 -5.95 5.66 -21.04
CA ALA A 53 -4.98 5.89 -22.11
C ALA A 53 -5.29 5.07 -23.38
N ILE A 54 -5.62 3.78 -23.22
CA ILE A 54 -5.97 2.89 -24.35
C ILE A 54 -7.26 3.33 -25.05
N ARG A 55 -8.26 3.78 -24.28
CA ARG A 55 -9.59 4.13 -24.80
C ARG A 55 -9.59 5.42 -25.60
N PHE A 56 -8.92 6.46 -25.09
CA PHE A 56 -8.87 7.76 -25.76
C PHE A 56 -7.82 7.80 -26.88
N ASN A 57 -6.71 7.07 -26.72
CA ASN A 57 -5.66 6.91 -27.72
C ASN A 57 -5.09 8.23 -28.27
N ASP A 58 -5.22 9.33 -27.53
CA ASP A 58 -4.63 10.61 -27.88
C ASP A 58 -3.30 10.83 -27.15
N THR A 59 -2.43 11.64 -27.75
CA THR A 59 -1.08 11.90 -27.25
C THR A 59 -1.09 12.63 -25.91
N GLU A 60 -2.05 13.54 -25.68
CA GLU A 60 -2.12 14.34 -24.46
C GLU A 60 -2.49 13.47 -23.26
N THR A 61 -3.58 12.71 -23.35
CA THR A 61 -4.05 11.78 -22.33
C THR A 61 -3.03 10.70 -22.05
N THR A 62 -2.40 10.13 -23.09
CA THR A 62 -1.38 9.09 -22.90
C THR A 62 -0.15 9.62 -22.18
N THR A 63 0.29 10.84 -22.50
CA THR A 63 1.43 11.49 -21.81
C THR A 63 1.11 11.74 -20.34
N VAL A 64 -0.06 12.32 -20.05
CA VAL A 64 -0.51 12.54 -18.67
C VAL A 64 -0.65 11.22 -17.91
N ALA A 65 -1.21 10.18 -18.54
CA ALA A 65 -1.36 8.86 -17.94
C ALA A 65 -0.01 8.27 -17.51
N ILE A 66 1.01 8.31 -18.39
CA ILE A 66 2.36 7.83 -18.09
C ILE A 66 2.97 8.63 -16.94
N LEU A 67 2.83 9.96 -16.95
CA LEU A 67 3.35 10.82 -15.89
C LEU A 67 2.69 10.52 -14.54
N VAL A 68 1.38 10.35 -14.50
CA VAL A 68 0.64 10.02 -13.26
C VAL A 68 1.04 8.63 -12.75
N ILE A 69 1.16 7.63 -13.62
CA ILE A 69 1.60 6.28 -13.23
C ILE A 69 3.03 6.36 -12.65
N GLY A 70 3.96 7.03 -13.34
CA GLY A 70 5.33 7.19 -12.87
C GLY A 70 5.41 7.93 -11.53
N PHE A 71 4.65 9.01 -11.38
CA PHE A 71 4.58 9.78 -10.15
C PHE A 71 4.01 8.96 -8.98
N LEU A 72 2.94 8.19 -9.19
CA LEU A 72 2.38 7.30 -8.17
C LEU A 72 3.35 6.19 -7.77
N PHE A 73 4.07 5.60 -8.74
CA PHE A 73 5.08 4.59 -8.46
C PHE A 73 6.26 5.11 -7.65
N LEU A 74 6.61 6.40 -7.80
CA LEU A 74 7.65 7.02 -6.99
C LEU A 74 7.13 7.41 -5.60
N THR A 75 5.95 8.03 -5.55
CA THR A 75 5.41 8.61 -4.31
C THR A 75 4.82 7.57 -3.36
N ALA A 76 4.20 6.51 -3.86
CA ALA A 76 3.57 5.49 -3.02
C ALA A 76 4.58 4.74 -2.11
N PRO A 77 5.75 4.28 -2.61
CA PRO A 77 6.79 3.68 -1.76
C PRO A 77 7.38 4.66 -0.76
N VAL A 78 7.60 5.92 -1.15
CA VAL A 78 8.13 6.96 -0.26
C VAL A 78 7.14 7.23 0.88
N ALA A 79 5.85 7.38 0.58
CA ALA A 79 4.80 7.54 1.57
C ALA A 79 4.74 6.34 2.53
N ALA A 80 4.73 5.11 1.99
CA ALA A 80 4.72 3.89 2.80
C ALA A 80 5.96 3.78 3.70
N HIS A 81 7.14 4.14 3.20
CA HIS A 81 8.37 4.13 3.98
C HIS A 81 8.32 5.14 5.13
N MET A 82 7.85 6.37 4.88
CA MET A 82 7.72 7.39 5.93
C MET A 82 6.71 6.98 7.00
N ILE A 83 5.56 6.43 6.61
CA ILE A 83 4.54 5.92 7.55
C ILE A 83 5.12 4.77 8.38
N GLY A 84 5.80 3.82 7.74
CA GLY A 84 6.43 2.69 8.42
C GLY A 84 7.50 3.13 9.42
N ARG A 85 8.36 4.09 9.05
CA ARG A 85 9.38 4.65 9.94
C ARG A 85 8.76 5.39 11.13
N ALA A 86 7.70 6.17 10.91
CA ALA A 86 7.00 6.87 11.98
C ALA A 86 6.32 5.88 12.95
N ALA A 87 5.63 4.86 12.42
CA ALA A 87 4.99 3.82 13.23
C ALA A 87 6.01 3.02 14.05
N HIS A 88 7.18 2.75 13.47
CA HIS A 88 8.28 2.07 14.13
C HIS A 88 8.87 2.92 15.28
N GLN A 89 9.08 4.21 15.05
CA GLN A 89 9.55 5.15 16.09
C GLN A 89 8.53 5.33 17.22
N GLN A 90 7.23 5.31 16.91
CA GLN A 90 6.15 5.40 17.90
C GLN A 90 5.85 4.08 18.62
N ARG A 91 6.59 3.00 18.33
CA ARG A 91 6.40 1.66 18.93
C ARG A 91 4.95 1.16 18.81
N ILE A 92 4.32 1.37 17.65
CA ILE A 92 2.95 0.90 17.41
C ILE A 92 2.92 -0.64 17.56
N PRO A 93 1.96 -1.19 18.32
CA PRO A 93 1.87 -2.62 18.58
C PRO A 93 1.72 -3.40 17.27
N LYS A 94 2.57 -4.41 17.10
CA LYS A 94 2.55 -5.31 15.94
C LYS A 94 1.48 -6.38 16.09
N TRP A 95 1.22 -7.10 15.00
CA TRP A 95 0.31 -8.23 15.05
C TRP A 95 0.78 -9.29 16.08
N LYS A 96 -0.13 -9.79 16.91
CA LYS A 96 0.14 -10.82 17.94
C LYS A 96 0.77 -12.12 17.40
N GLY A 97 0.63 -12.40 16.10
CA GLY A 97 1.26 -13.55 15.43
C GLY A 97 2.70 -13.32 14.99
N THR A 98 3.33 -12.19 15.35
CA THR A 98 4.71 -11.88 14.95
C THR A 98 5.68 -12.71 15.81
N VAL A 99 6.35 -13.69 15.19
CA VAL A 99 7.29 -14.60 15.87
C VAL A 99 8.72 -14.04 15.91
N VAL A 100 9.10 -13.27 14.90
CA VAL A 100 10.46 -12.73 14.74
C VAL A 100 10.40 -11.22 14.53
N ASP A 101 11.14 -10.49 15.36
CA ASP A 101 11.34 -9.05 15.26
C ASP A 101 12.83 -8.72 15.47
N GLU A 102 13.57 -8.59 14.37
CA GLU A 102 15.01 -8.26 14.39
C GLU A 102 15.28 -6.77 14.62
N SER A 103 14.24 -5.98 14.94
CA SER A 103 14.43 -4.57 15.19
C SER A 103 15.24 -4.33 16.48
N PRO A 104 16.21 -3.40 16.47
CA PRO A 104 16.90 -2.98 17.69
C PRO A 104 15.94 -2.45 18.79
N LEU A 105 14.77 -1.93 18.40
CA LEU A 105 13.76 -1.46 19.33
C LEU A 105 12.96 -2.59 19.99
N ALA A 106 12.99 -3.81 19.44
CA ALA A 106 12.32 -4.97 19.99
C ALA A 106 12.92 -5.36 21.35
N HIS A 107 14.26 -5.34 21.44
CA HIS A 107 14.98 -5.64 22.68
C HIS A 107 14.73 -4.58 23.76
N SER A 108 14.71 -3.29 23.39
CA SER A 108 14.49 -2.18 24.34
C SER A 108 13.06 -2.10 24.91
N GLY A 109 12.07 -2.75 24.28
CA GLY A 109 10.68 -2.80 24.77
C GLY A 109 10.46 -3.84 25.86
N ALA A 110 11.10 -5.01 25.74
CA ALA A 110 11.05 -6.07 26.73
C ALA A 110 11.65 -5.62 28.08
N ASP A 111 12.72 -4.81 28.02
CA ASP A 111 13.39 -4.28 29.22
C ASP A 111 12.48 -3.33 30.04
N VAL A 112 11.53 -2.63 29.39
CA VAL A 112 10.60 -1.70 30.06
C VAL A 112 9.38 -2.43 30.62
N ASP A 113 8.87 -3.43 29.90
CA ASP A 113 7.74 -4.25 30.37
C ASP A 113 8.13 -5.06 31.62
N ASN A 114 9.32 -5.66 31.59
CA ASN A 114 9.87 -6.43 32.72
C ASN A 114 10.16 -5.54 33.95
N ALA A 115 10.57 -4.29 33.74
CA ALA A 115 10.77 -3.32 34.84
C ALA A 115 9.46 -2.88 35.51
N ASN A 116 8.32 -2.95 34.81
CA ASN A 116 7.00 -2.63 35.37
C ASN A 116 6.33 -3.83 36.04
N GLU A 117 6.74 -5.06 35.72
CA GLU A 117 6.28 -6.28 36.39
C GLU A 117 7.04 -6.56 37.70
N GLU A 118 8.24 -6.00 37.88
CA GLU A 118 9.04 -6.11 39.12
C GLU A 118 8.72 -5.04 40.18
N MET A 119 7.75 -4.14 39.94
CA MET A 119 7.32 -3.07 40.86
C MET A 119 5.89 -3.26 41.37
#